data_AF-A0A6I5CDL0-F1
#
_entry.id   AF-A0A6I5CDL0-F1
#
_cell.length_a   1.000
_cell.length_b   1.000
_cell.length_c   1.000
_cell.angle_alpha   90.00
_cell.angle_beta   90.00
_cell.angle_gamma   90.00
#
_symmetry.space_group_name_H-M   'P 1'
#
loop_
_entity.id
_entity.type
_entity.pdbx_description
1 polymer ?
#
loop_
_entity_poly.entity_id
_entity_poly.type
_entity_poly.pdbx_seq_one_letter_code
_entity_poly.pdbx_strand_id
1 'polypeptide(L)'
;VAAAEAWADAGTPEADPDRLASAVGTGIGGVRTLLKEDDVLETAGLRRVSPRTVPMLMPNAAASLISIEYGARAGAYTPVSACSSGAEAIALGARLIRAGEADVVIAGGTEAAITPITVAGFAQAQALSRYDGEPACASRPFAAD
;
A
#
# COMPACT_ATOMS: atom_id res chain seq x y z
N VAL A 1 0.57 11.63 -0.09
CA VAL A 1 -0.48 12.35 0.69
C VAL A 1 -0.46 11.89 2.13
N ALA A 2 -1.00 10.72 2.49
CA ALA A 2 -1.05 10.26 3.89
C ALA A 2 0.29 10.30 4.65
N ALA A 3 1.39 9.86 4.02
CA ALA A 3 2.73 9.97 4.63
C ALA A 3 3.16 11.43 4.90
N ALA A 4 2.80 12.36 4.01
CA ALA A 4 3.09 13.78 4.17
C ALA A 4 2.22 14.46 5.23
N GLU A 5 0.95 14.07 5.31
CA GLU A 5 0.05 14.51 6.38
C GLU A 5 0.58 14.03 7.74
N ALA A 6 0.97 12.77 7.86
CA ALA A 6 1.56 12.22 9.09
C ALA A 6 2.89 12.90 9.44
N TRP A 7 3.75 13.18 8.45
CA TRP A 7 5.02 13.88 8.68
C TRP A 7 4.83 15.33 9.14
N ALA A 8 3.85 16.02 8.56
CA ALA A 8 3.48 17.38 8.95
C ALA A 8 2.85 17.41 10.35
N ASP A 9 1.96 16.46 10.66
CA ASP A 9 1.34 16.31 11.99
C ASP A 9 2.39 16.04 13.09
N ALA A 10 3.46 15.31 12.76
CA ALA A 10 4.62 15.12 13.63
C ALA A 10 5.48 16.38 13.84
N GLY A 11 5.13 17.52 13.22
CA GLY A 11 5.88 18.77 13.31
C GLY A 11 7.10 18.85 12.39
N THR A 12 7.11 18.08 11.29
CA THR A 12 8.22 18.01 10.31
C THR A 12 9.58 17.80 10.98
N PRO A 13 9.77 16.67 11.68
CA PRO A 13 10.98 16.45 12.46
C PRO A 13 12.23 16.42 11.57
N GLU A 14 13.33 16.97 12.06
CA GLU A 14 14.65 16.68 11.51
C GLU A 14 15.03 15.25 11.93
N ALA A 15 15.19 14.36 10.96
CA ALA A 15 15.58 12.98 11.18
C ALA A 15 16.88 12.69 10.44
N ASP A 16 17.81 12.00 11.10
CA ASP A 16 19.00 11.46 10.45
C ASP A 16 18.56 10.46 9.36
N PRO A 17 18.93 10.69 8.07
CA PRO A 17 18.62 9.78 6.97
C PRO A 17 18.96 8.31 7.26
N ASP A 18 20.09 8.05 7.90
CA ASP A 18 20.57 6.69 8.18
C ASP A 18 19.87 6.05 9.40
N ARG A 19 19.00 6.82 10.08
CA ARG A 19 18.14 6.39 11.19
C ARG A 19 16.64 6.54 10.89
N LEU A 20 16.31 6.92 9.66
CA LEU A 20 14.94 7.05 9.16
C LEU A 20 14.62 5.88 8.24
N ALA A 21 13.55 5.14 8.53
CA ALA A 21 13.04 4.07 7.68
C ALA A 21 11.61 4.35 7.19
N SER A 22 11.20 3.64 6.14
CA SER A 22 9.80 3.55 5.71
C SER A 22 9.33 2.10 5.79
N ALA A 23 8.12 1.88 6.31
CA ALA A 23 7.49 0.57 6.39
C ALA A 23 6.02 0.69 5.95
N VAL A 24 5.72 0.38 4.69
CA VAL A 24 4.36 0.53 4.16
C VAL A 24 3.88 -0.79 3.57
N GLY A 25 2.82 -1.32 4.14
CA GLY A 25 2.16 -2.52 3.66
C GLY A 25 1.15 -2.23 2.55
N THR A 26 0.92 -3.21 1.69
CA THR A 26 -0.16 -3.22 0.70
C THR A 26 -0.68 -4.65 0.55
N GLY A 27 -1.91 -4.82 0.07
CA GLY A 27 -2.47 -6.15 -0.20
C GLY A 27 -1.98 -6.68 -1.55
N ILE A 28 -2.16 -5.88 -2.59
CA ILE A 28 -1.91 -6.30 -3.98
C ILE A 28 -0.85 -5.42 -4.68
N GLY A 29 -0.70 -4.15 -4.27
CA GLY A 29 0.21 -3.21 -4.91
C GLY A 29 -0.42 -2.53 -6.14
N GLY A 30 0.38 -2.26 -7.18
CA GLY A 30 -0.07 -1.45 -8.32
C GLY A 30 -0.92 -2.21 -9.35
N VAL A 31 -1.98 -2.89 -8.92
CA VAL A 31 -2.85 -3.72 -9.79
C VAL A 31 -3.49 -2.94 -10.93
N ARG A 32 -3.84 -1.67 -10.72
CA ARG A 32 -4.38 -0.81 -11.78
C ARG A 32 -3.36 -0.57 -12.90
N THR A 33 -2.08 -0.44 -12.53
CA THR A 33 -0.99 -0.31 -13.51
C THR A 33 -0.84 -1.61 -14.27
N LEU A 34 -0.82 -2.75 -13.57
CA LEU A 34 -0.70 -4.06 -14.20
C LEU A 34 -1.78 -4.26 -15.27
N LEU A 35 -3.06 -4.10 -14.91
CA LEU A 35 -4.17 -4.30 -15.82
C LEU A 35 -4.13 -3.36 -17.02
N LYS A 36 -3.85 -2.06 -16.78
CA LYS A 36 -3.77 -1.07 -17.86
C LYS A 36 -2.63 -1.39 -18.83
N GLU A 37 -1.45 -1.74 -18.33
CA GLU A 37 -0.28 -1.98 -19.19
C GLU A 37 -0.36 -3.35 -19.88
N ASP A 38 -1.08 -4.30 -19.29
CA ASP A 38 -1.48 -5.55 -19.94
C ASP A 38 -2.43 -5.28 -21.13
N ASP A 39 -3.49 -4.49 -20.94
CA ASP A 39 -4.37 -4.05 -22.05
C ASP A 39 -3.56 -3.37 -23.18
N VAL A 40 -2.58 -2.54 -22.83
CA VAL A 40 -1.70 -1.88 -23.82
C VAL A 40 -0.80 -2.88 -24.54
N LEU A 41 -0.27 -3.88 -23.83
CA LEU A 41 0.53 -4.94 -24.44
C LEU A 41 -0.28 -5.71 -25.47
N GLU A 42 -1.51 -6.09 -25.13
CA GLU A 42 -2.41 -6.86 -26.01
C GLU A 42 -2.88 -6.04 -27.22
N THR A 43 -3.28 -4.78 -27.00
CA THR A 43 -3.92 -3.97 -28.05
C THR A 43 -2.94 -3.17 -28.90
N ALA A 44 -1.76 -2.84 -28.38
CA ALA A 44 -0.82 -1.91 -29.01
C ALA A 44 0.64 -2.42 -29.06
N GLY A 45 0.93 -3.58 -28.47
CA GLY A 45 2.21 -4.26 -28.54
C GLY A 45 3.30 -3.72 -27.60
N LEU A 46 4.38 -4.49 -27.46
CA LEU A 46 5.48 -4.27 -26.50
C LEU A 46 6.03 -2.83 -26.48
N ARG A 47 6.20 -2.20 -27.64
CA ARG A 47 6.79 -0.85 -27.74
C ARG A 47 5.94 0.24 -27.07
N ARG A 48 4.67 -0.03 -26.78
CA ARG A 48 3.74 0.92 -26.18
C ARG A 48 3.62 0.78 -24.67
N VAL A 49 4.09 -0.33 -24.11
CA VAL A 49 4.14 -0.54 -22.66
C VAL A 49 5.09 0.48 -22.03
N SER A 50 4.63 1.10 -20.94
CA SER A 50 5.41 2.12 -20.24
C SER A 50 6.69 1.52 -19.64
N PRO A 51 7.85 2.21 -19.71
CA PRO A 51 9.06 1.79 -19.00
C PRO A 51 8.91 1.90 -17.48
N ARG A 52 7.89 2.63 -17.00
CA ARG A 52 7.57 2.76 -15.57
C ARG A 52 6.69 1.62 -15.04
N THR A 53 6.25 0.71 -15.90
CA THR A 53 5.32 -0.38 -15.54
C THR A 53 5.80 -1.15 -14.32
N VAL A 54 7.05 -1.63 -14.34
CA VAL A 54 7.63 -2.39 -13.22
C VAL A 54 7.71 -1.54 -11.94
N PRO A 55 8.37 -0.36 -11.93
CA PRO A 55 8.39 0.50 -10.74
C PRO A 55 7.02 0.89 -10.17
N MET A 56 5.99 1.00 -11.02
CA MET A 56 4.65 1.41 -10.60
C MET A 56 3.76 0.24 -10.15
N LEU A 57 4.01 -0.99 -10.60
CA LEU A 57 3.21 -2.16 -10.20
C LEU A 57 3.78 -2.87 -8.96
N MET A 58 5.09 -2.76 -8.73
CA MET A 58 5.77 -3.44 -7.63
C MET A 58 5.14 -3.08 -6.27
N PRO A 59 4.81 -4.07 -5.41
CA PRO A 59 4.18 -3.82 -4.12
C PRO A 59 4.98 -2.85 -3.23
N ASN A 60 6.31 -2.85 -3.33
CA ASN A 60 7.17 -1.98 -2.53
C ASN A 60 7.24 -0.53 -3.03
N ALA A 61 6.59 -0.18 -4.14
CA ALA A 61 6.67 1.15 -4.74
C ALA A 61 6.29 2.27 -3.76
N ALA A 62 5.27 2.07 -2.92
CA ALA A 62 4.84 3.06 -1.95
C ALA A 62 5.91 3.32 -0.88
N ALA A 63 6.47 2.28 -0.28
CA ALA A 63 7.54 2.41 0.72
C ALA A 63 8.80 3.03 0.10
N SER A 64 9.15 2.63 -1.13
CA SER A 64 10.31 3.17 -1.85
C SER A 64 10.13 4.65 -2.21
N LEU A 65 8.95 5.08 -2.65
CA LEU A 65 8.68 6.49 -2.94
C LEU A 65 8.76 7.36 -1.67
N ILE A 66 8.24 6.88 -0.55
CA ILE A 66 8.39 7.56 0.75
C ILE A 66 9.87 7.63 1.15
N SER A 67 10.62 6.55 0.97
CA SER A 67 12.06 6.56 1.25
C SER A 67 12.82 7.58 0.40
N ILE A 68 12.49 7.70 -0.89
CA ILE A 68 13.07 8.72 -1.77
C ILE A 68 12.68 10.13 -1.31
N GLU A 69 11.40 10.38 -1.03
CA GLU A 69 10.86 11.70 -0.67
C GLU A 69 11.46 12.24 0.64
N TYR A 70 11.58 11.40 1.66
CA TYR A 70 12.06 11.81 2.99
C TYR A 70 13.54 11.48 3.22
N GLY A 71 14.24 10.93 2.22
CA GLY A 71 15.63 10.51 2.36
C GLY A 71 15.84 9.39 3.38
N ALA A 72 14.85 8.50 3.55
CA ALA A 72 14.94 7.39 4.50
C ALA A 72 15.91 6.31 4.00
N ARG A 73 17.06 6.13 4.68
CA ARG A 73 18.13 5.21 4.29
C ARG A 73 18.29 4.01 5.22
N ALA A 74 17.64 4.02 6.39
CA ALA A 74 17.61 2.87 7.30
C ALA A 74 16.77 1.68 6.77
N GLY A 75 16.08 1.88 5.63
CA GLY A 75 15.43 0.82 4.86
C GLY A 75 14.02 1.19 4.40
N ALA A 76 13.60 0.56 3.30
CA ALA A 76 12.25 0.65 2.77
C ALA A 76 11.62 -0.74 2.76
N TYR A 77 10.65 -0.96 3.65
CA TYR A 77 10.05 -2.26 3.92
C TYR A 77 8.59 -2.30 3.47
N THR A 78 8.18 -3.44 2.91
CA THR A 78 6.81 -3.68 2.45
C THR A 78 6.37 -5.08 2.84
N PRO A 79 5.93 -5.28 4.09
CA PRO A 79 5.30 -6.53 4.48
C PRO A 79 3.95 -6.67 3.76
N VAL A 80 3.65 -7.90 3.32
CA VAL A 80 2.44 -8.23 2.58
C VAL A 80 1.79 -9.45 3.25
N SER A 81 0.71 -9.19 3.98
CA SER A 81 -0.13 -10.19 4.66
C SER A 81 -1.61 -9.93 4.45
N ALA A 82 -1.98 -9.55 3.22
CA ALA A 82 -3.36 -9.22 2.83
C ALA A 82 -3.98 -8.12 3.72
N CYS A 83 -5.11 -8.39 4.39
CA CYS A 83 -5.82 -7.41 5.20
C CYS A 83 -4.99 -6.88 6.39
N SER A 84 -4.00 -7.63 6.86
CA SER A 84 -3.14 -7.21 7.98
C SER A 84 -1.87 -6.47 7.55
N SER A 85 -1.58 -6.31 6.25
CA SER A 85 -0.32 -5.73 5.77
C SER A 85 0.03 -4.40 6.42
N GLY A 86 -0.95 -3.49 6.58
CA GLY A 86 -0.72 -2.19 7.22
C GLY A 86 -0.37 -2.31 8.71
N ALA A 87 -1.06 -3.18 9.44
CA ALA A 87 -0.77 -3.43 10.85
C ALA A 87 0.59 -4.11 11.03
N GLU A 88 0.94 -5.04 10.14
CA GLU A 88 2.25 -5.68 10.14
C GLU A 88 3.37 -4.67 9.87
N ALA A 89 3.15 -3.72 8.96
CA ALA A 89 4.11 -2.65 8.69
C ALA A 89 4.35 -1.75 9.90
N ILE A 90 3.29 -1.41 10.65
CA ILE A 90 3.41 -0.69 11.92
C ILE A 90 4.17 -1.52 12.96
N ALA A 91 3.84 -2.81 13.08
CA ALA A 91 4.53 -3.72 13.99
C ALA A 91 6.02 -3.86 13.65
N LEU A 92 6.35 -3.92 12.36
CA LEU A 92 7.73 -3.91 11.86
C LEU A 92 8.44 -2.60 12.20
N GLY A 93 7.82 -1.44 11.94
CA GLY A 93 8.41 -0.15 12.31
C GLY A 93 8.73 -0.06 13.80
N ALA A 94 7.80 -0.51 14.65
CA ALA A 94 8.04 -0.58 16.09
C ALA A 94 9.16 -1.57 16.48
N ARG A 95 9.35 -2.66 15.71
CA ARG A 95 10.48 -3.59 15.91
C ARG A 95 11.81 -2.95 15.54
N LEU A 96 11.89 -2.25 14.39
CA LEU A 96 13.10 -1.54 13.96
C LEU A 96 13.56 -0.53 15.02
N ILE A 97 12.62 0.23 15.58
CA ILE A 97 12.91 1.19 16.66
C ILE A 97 13.42 0.46 17.91
N ARG A 98 12.74 -0.59 18.37
CA ARG A 98 13.16 -1.36 19.55
C ARG A 98 14.50 -2.07 19.38
N ALA A 99 14.82 -2.50 18.17
CA ALA A 99 16.09 -3.14 17.83
C ALA A 99 17.25 -2.12 17.71
N GLY A 100 16.94 -0.81 17.74
CA GLY A 100 17.92 0.24 17.54
C GLY A 100 18.37 0.39 16.08
N GLU A 101 17.61 -0.13 15.11
CA GLU A 101 17.91 -0.05 13.68
C GLU A 101 17.44 1.27 13.05
N ALA A 102 16.44 1.92 13.65
CA ALA A 102 15.93 3.24 13.25
C ALA A 102 15.48 4.03 14.48
N ASP A 103 15.48 5.35 14.41
CA ASP A 103 14.93 6.23 15.45
C ASP A 103 13.55 6.78 15.05
N VAL A 104 13.30 6.88 13.74
CA VAL A 104 12.04 7.32 13.16
C VAL A 104 11.64 6.35 12.06
N VAL A 105 10.36 5.97 12.02
CA VAL A 105 9.81 5.12 10.95
C VAL A 105 8.50 5.69 10.46
N ILE A 106 8.41 5.96 9.15
CA ILE A 106 7.13 6.27 8.50
C ILE A 106 6.43 4.94 8.21
N ALA A 107 5.46 4.57 9.05
CA ALA A 107 4.81 3.27 8.98
C ALA A 107 3.30 3.35 8.67
N GLY A 108 2.76 2.38 7.93
CA GLY A 108 1.33 2.31 7.65
C GLY A 108 0.94 1.33 6.54
N GLY A 109 -0.20 1.57 5.90
CA GLY A 109 -0.67 0.76 4.77
C GLY A 109 -1.37 1.58 3.70
N THR A 110 -1.40 1.06 2.47
CA THR A 110 -2.11 1.66 1.34
C THR A 110 -2.69 0.59 0.44
N GLU A 111 -3.82 0.89 -0.20
CA GLU A 111 -4.43 0.02 -1.19
C GLU A 111 -5.23 0.82 -2.23
N ALA A 112 -5.26 0.34 -3.47
CA ALA A 112 -6.03 0.90 -4.58
C ALA A 112 -6.60 -0.21 -5.49
N ALA A 113 -6.95 -1.35 -4.89
CA ALA A 113 -7.39 -2.55 -5.57
C ALA A 113 -8.89 -2.64 -5.82
N ILE A 114 -9.60 -1.52 -5.98
CA ILE A 114 -10.99 -1.54 -6.48
C ILE A 114 -10.92 -1.55 -8.02
N THR A 115 -10.91 -2.74 -8.60
CA THR A 115 -10.89 -2.97 -10.05
C THR A 115 -11.93 -4.04 -10.42
N PRO A 116 -12.37 -4.13 -11.68
CA PRO A 116 -13.37 -5.13 -12.08
C PRO A 116 -12.97 -6.56 -11.70
N ILE A 117 -11.71 -6.94 -11.92
CA ILE A 117 -11.22 -8.30 -11.63
C ILE A 117 -11.14 -8.60 -10.12
N THR A 118 -10.73 -7.64 -9.30
CA THR A 118 -10.64 -7.86 -7.84
C THR A 118 -12.03 -7.91 -7.22
N VAL A 119 -12.94 -7.03 -7.64
CA VAL A 119 -14.34 -7.06 -7.21
C VAL A 119 -15.02 -8.37 -7.62
N ALA A 120 -14.85 -8.81 -8.87
CA ALA A 120 -15.37 -10.08 -9.34
C ALA A 120 -14.80 -11.27 -8.55
N GLY A 121 -13.49 -11.27 -8.28
CA GLY A 121 -12.83 -12.30 -7.48
C GLY A 121 -13.39 -12.39 -6.06
N PHE A 122 -13.50 -11.27 -5.34
CA PHE A 122 -14.07 -11.26 -3.99
C PHE A 122 -15.58 -11.58 -3.98
N ALA A 123 -16.32 -11.19 -5.02
CA ALA A 123 -17.73 -11.56 -5.17
C ALA A 123 -17.91 -13.08 -5.35
N GLN A 124 -17.08 -13.69 -6.20
CA GLN A 124 -17.08 -15.14 -6.44
C GLN A 124 -16.63 -15.93 -5.19
N ALA A 125 -15.70 -15.38 -4.41
CA ALA A 125 -15.31 -15.92 -3.11
C ALA A 125 -16.38 -15.72 -2.03
N GLN A 126 -17.52 -15.09 -2.35
CA GLN A 126 -18.60 -14.75 -1.42
C GLN A 126 -18.13 -13.89 -0.22
N ALA A 127 -17.08 -13.10 -0.41
CA ALA A 127 -16.50 -12.26 0.63
C ALA A 127 -17.08 -10.84 0.68
N LEU A 128 -17.82 -10.42 -0.35
CA LEU A 128 -18.49 -9.13 -0.41
C LEU A 128 -19.94 -9.22 0.09
N SER A 129 -20.40 -8.17 0.77
CA SER A 129 -21.81 -8.02 1.14
C SER A 129 -22.69 -8.05 -0.12
N ARG A 130 -23.82 -8.76 -0.04
CA ARG A 130 -24.85 -8.81 -1.08
C ARG A 130 -26.02 -7.87 -0.80
N TYR A 131 -25.91 -7.04 0.24
CA TYR A 131 -26.92 -6.06 0.60
C TYR A 131 -27.18 -5.10 -0.55
N ASP A 132 -28.44 -4.99 -0.97
CA ASP A 132 -28.90 -4.26 -2.16
C ASP A 132 -29.71 -2.99 -1.82
N GLY A 133 -29.84 -2.66 -0.54
CA GLY A 133 -30.41 -1.40 -0.07
C GLY A 133 -29.41 -0.23 -0.09
N GLU A 134 -29.59 0.73 0.82
CA GLU A 134 -28.71 1.90 0.95
C GLU A 134 -27.22 1.52 1.17
N PRO A 135 -26.29 1.82 0.24
CA PRO A 135 -24.90 1.36 0.32
C PRO A 135 -24.17 1.71 1.62
N ALA A 136 -24.51 2.85 2.25
CA ALA A 136 -23.95 3.25 3.54
C ALA A 136 -24.26 2.25 4.67
N CYS A 137 -25.29 1.41 4.51
CA CYS A 137 -25.70 0.39 5.46
C CYS A 137 -25.12 -1.00 5.14
N ALA A 138 -24.32 -1.18 4.09
CA ALA A 138 -23.88 -2.52 3.65
C ALA A 138 -22.81 -3.16 4.56
N SER A 139 -21.99 -2.37 5.24
CA SER A 139 -20.94 -2.84 6.16
C SER A 139 -21.47 -2.86 7.60
N ARG A 140 -21.74 -4.06 8.13
CA ARG A 140 -22.43 -4.24 9.42
C ARG A 140 -21.71 -5.24 10.33
N PRO A 141 -20.48 -4.93 10.81
CA PRO A 141 -19.75 -5.83 11.70
C PRO A 141 -20.56 -6.19 12.94
N PHE A 142 -20.63 -7.49 13.27
CA PHE A 142 -21.35 -8.04 14.43
C PHE A 142 -22.88 -7.84 14.43
N ALA A 143 -23.48 -7.44 13.31
CA ALA A 143 -24.94 -7.45 13.18
C ALA A 143 -25.49 -8.87 13.33
N ALA A 144 -26.71 -8.96 13.84
CA ALA A 144 -27.34 -10.23 14.20
C ALA A 144 -27.98 -10.98 13.00
N ASP A 145 -28.24 -10.25 11.92
CA ASP A 145 -28.80 -10.74 10.65
C ASP A 145 -27.73 -11.11 9.63
#